data_AF-A0A1D8IQ28-F1
#
_entry.id   AF-A0A1D8IQ28-F1
#
_cell.length_a   1.000
_cell.length_b   1.000
_cell.length_c   1.000
_cell.angle_alpha   90.00
_cell.angle_beta   90.00
_cell.angle_gamma   90.00
#
_symmetry.space_group_name_H-M   'P 1'
#
loop_
_entity.id
_entity.type
_entity.pdbx_description
1 polymer ?
#
loop_
_entity_poly.entity_id
_entity_poly.type
_entity_poly.pdbx_seq_one_letter_code
_entity_poly.pdbx_strand_id
1 'polypeptide(L)'
;MGKILDSHPQTLDRHEPDSVRRLSMPLFPALADADVDSAEIHPLFTDMPNMRKSKIVGKMPLVPKDYRFAPAFALKRAGILGAKFVGRVSSGFPVPFLPRAERRGHGRIVWTSAESLGRWGILLDVLKDAVAIHLLRHPCDHIASVLRGEAARTLVDNRPSSDDYGLLEMLLATGPARRRHGLSLVAQSPLGEKGFAADVTG
;
A
#
# COMPACT_ATOMS: atom_id res chain seq x y z
N MET A 1 -7.53 -2.45 -9.07
CA MET A 1 -6.54 -2.18 -10.13
C MET A 1 -5.31 -3.07 -10.07
N GLY A 2 -4.67 -3.34 -8.92
CA GLY A 2 -3.51 -4.26 -8.87
C GLY A 2 -3.71 -5.60 -9.60
N LYS A 3 -4.96 -6.08 -9.62
CA LYS A 3 -5.37 -7.28 -10.36
C LYS A 3 -5.27 -7.21 -11.89
N ILE A 4 -5.27 -6.01 -12.48
CA ILE A 4 -5.03 -5.84 -13.92
C ILE A 4 -3.58 -6.18 -14.24
N LEU A 5 -2.63 -5.80 -13.39
CA LEU A 5 -1.21 -6.15 -13.55
C LEU A 5 -0.92 -7.60 -13.11
N ASP A 6 -1.63 -8.09 -12.09
CA ASP A 6 -1.59 -9.51 -11.68
C ASP A 6 -2.24 -10.44 -12.71
N SER A 7 -3.00 -9.95 -13.70
CA SER A 7 -3.56 -10.82 -14.74
C SER A 7 -2.49 -11.35 -15.69
N HIS A 8 -1.36 -10.65 -15.81
CA HIS A 8 -0.26 -11.07 -16.67
C HIS A 8 0.43 -12.33 -16.10
N PRO A 9 0.69 -13.37 -16.91
CA PRO A 9 1.17 -14.65 -16.41
C PRO A 9 2.63 -14.61 -15.92
N GLN A 10 3.40 -13.61 -16.36
CA GLN A 10 4.80 -13.38 -15.98
C GLN A 10 4.97 -12.29 -14.90
N THR A 11 3.97 -12.04 -14.07
CA THR A 11 4.09 -11.12 -12.93
C THR A 11 4.04 -11.84 -11.58
N LEU A 12 4.73 -11.26 -10.60
CA LEU A 12 4.64 -11.63 -9.19
C LEU A 12 3.98 -10.49 -8.42
N ASP A 13 2.66 -10.56 -8.25
CA ASP A 13 1.89 -9.58 -7.47
C ASP A 13 2.17 -9.71 -5.96
N ARG A 14 2.37 -8.54 -5.34
CA ARG A 14 2.66 -8.33 -3.93
C ARG A 14 1.78 -7.19 -3.43
N HIS A 15 0.69 -7.58 -2.77
CA HIS A 15 -0.31 -6.64 -2.28
C HIS A 15 0.09 -6.07 -0.92
N GLU A 16 0.33 -4.76 -0.86
CA GLU A 16 0.64 -4.01 0.37
C GLU A 16 1.69 -4.68 1.28
N PRO A 17 2.85 -5.14 0.75
CA PRO A 17 3.94 -5.71 1.56
C PRO A 17 4.44 -4.75 2.64
N ASP A 18 4.39 -3.45 2.38
CA ASP A 18 4.75 -2.37 3.28
C ASP A 18 3.76 -2.21 4.45
N SER A 19 2.50 -2.63 4.30
CA SER A 19 1.57 -2.71 5.45
C SER A 19 1.91 -3.85 6.41
N VAL A 20 2.75 -4.79 5.98
CA VAL A 20 3.15 -5.98 6.73
C VAL A 20 4.57 -5.85 7.29
N ARG A 21 5.48 -5.31 6.49
CA ARG A 21 6.82 -4.87 6.90
C ARG A 21 6.86 -3.37 6.71
N ARG A 22 6.45 -2.65 7.77
CA ARG A 22 6.37 -1.19 7.75
C ARG A 22 7.75 -0.59 7.58
N LEU A 23 7.83 0.39 6.70
CA LEU A 23 8.98 1.27 6.62
C LEU A 23 8.96 2.22 7.82
N SER A 24 10.11 2.43 8.44
CA SER A 24 10.31 3.35 9.55
C SER A 24 10.19 4.81 9.12
N MET A 25 10.47 5.10 7.85
CA MET A 25 10.35 6.46 7.30
C MET A 25 8.90 7.00 7.37
N PRO A 26 8.74 8.33 7.50
CA PRO A 26 7.43 8.99 7.47
C PRO A 26 6.59 8.62 6.25
N LEU A 27 5.27 8.83 6.31
CA LEU A 27 4.38 8.65 5.14
C LEU A 27 4.66 9.66 4.03
N PHE A 28 5.11 10.87 4.39
CA PHE A 28 5.47 11.95 3.48
C PHE A 28 6.88 12.45 3.77
N PRO A 29 7.92 11.66 3.46
CA PRO A 29 9.30 12.03 3.72
C PRO A 29 9.76 13.15 2.76
N ALA A 30 10.79 13.90 3.14
CA ALA A 30 11.38 14.89 2.24
C ALA A 30 12.35 14.21 1.28
N LEU A 31 12.38 14.63 0.02
CA LEU A 31 13.30 14.05 -0.98
C LEU A 31 14.78 14.14 -0.59
N ALA A 32 15.14 15.12 0.25
CA ALA A 32 16.51 15.28 0.74
C ALA A 32 16.97 14.11 1.65
N ASP A 33 16.03 13.32 2.17
CA ASP A 33 16.32 12.20 3.08
C ASP A 33 16.54 10.86 2.34
N ALA A 34 16.53 10.87 1.00
CA ALA A 34 16.54 9.66 0.18
C ALA A 34 17.74 8.73 0.42
N ASP A 35 18.94 9.29 0.65
CA ASP A 35 20.14 8.51 0.91
C ASP A 35 20.04 7.72 2.23
N VAL A 36 19.45 8.32 3.25
CA VAL A 36 19.23 7.69 4.57
C VAL A 36 18.20 6.56 4.44
N ASP A 37 17.16 6.79 3.67
CA ASP A 37 16.05 5.86 3.47
C ASP A 37 16.42 4.65 2.58
N SER A 38 17.47 4.78 1.76
CA SER A 38 17.94 3.71 0.87
C SER A 38 18.27 2.41 1.62
N ALA A 39 18.83 2.52 2.82
CA ALA A 39 19.24 1.40 3.67
C ALA A 39 18.05 0.54 4.12
N GLU A 40 16.85 1.11 4.22
CA GLU A 40 15.63 0.38 4.57
C GLU A 40 14.87 -0.12 3.33
N ILE A 41 14.87 0.67 2.26
CA ILE A 41 14.15 0.35 1.01
C ILE A 41 14.75 -0.89 0.35
N HIS A 42 16.07 -0.97 0.16
CA HIS A 42 16.67 -2.10 -0.55
C HIS A 42 16.34 -3.46 0.11
N PRO A 43 16.49 -3.65 1.43
CA PRO A 43 16.08 -4.89 2.09
C PRO A 43 14.58 -5.21 1.96
N LEU A 44 13.70 -4.21 1.94
CA LEU A 44 12.27 -4.46 1.71
C LEU A 44 12.05 -5.12 0.35
N PHE A 45 12.68 -4.60 -0.70
CA PHE A 45 12.50 -5.08 -2.07
C PHE A 45 13.24 -6.38 -2.35
N THR A 46 14.41 -6.59 -1.76
CA THR A 46 15.14 -7.87 -1.82
C THR A 46 14.34 -9.00 -1.17
N ASP A 47 13.61 -8.71 -0.09
CA ASP A 47 12.82 -9.74 0.64
C ASP A 47 11.39 -9.90 0.10
N MET A 48 10.84 -8.89 -0.56
CA MET A 48 9.47 -8.86 -1.11
C MET A 48 9.07 -10.14 -1.90
N PRO A 49 9.94 -10.71 -2.76
CA PRO A 49 9.66 -11.94 -3.49
C PRO A 49 9.44 -13.15 -2.58
N ASN A 50 10.08 -13.17 -1.43
CA ASN A 50 10.04 -14.25 -0.45
C ASN A 50 8.93 -14.06 0.59
N MET A 51 8.22 -12.93 0.57
CA MET A 51 7.08 -12.69 1.45
C MET A 51 5.91 -13.64 1.15
N ARG A 52 5.39 -14.28 2.20
CA ARG A 52 4.36 -15.34 2.14
C ARG A 52 3.12 -15.07 2.99
N LYS A 53 3.00 -13.91 3.64
CA LYS A 53 1.81 -13.62 4.44
C LYS A 53 0.57 -13.59 3.53
N SER A 54 -0.54 -14.15 4.01
CA SER A 54 -1.78 -14.28 3.23
C SER A 54 -2.33 -12.93 2.74
N LYS A 55 -2.12 -11.84 3.51
CA LYS A 55 -2.44 -10.46 3.09
C LYS A 55 -1.73 -10.05 1.80
N ILE A 56 -0.46 -10.47 1.65
CA ILE A 56 0.40 -10.09 0.52
C ILE A 56 0.12 -10.93 -0.72
N VAL A 57 -0.03 -12.24 -0.54
CA VAL A 57 -0.01 -13.22 -1.66
C VAL A 57 -1.38 -13.83 -1.97
N GLY A 58 -2.38 -13.53 -1.14
CA GLY A 58 -3.68 -14.19 -1.09
C GLY A 58 -4.87 -13.34 -1.51
N LYS A 59 -4.64 -12.20 -2.20
CA LYS A 59 -5.74 -11.41 -2.76
C LYS A 59 -6.43 -12.20 -3.88
N MET A 60 -7.74 -12.35 -3.80
CA MET A 60 -8.56 -13.07 -4.80
C MET A 60 -9.07 -12.12 -5.89
N PRO A 61 -9.41 -12.62 -7.09
CA PRO A 61 -9.16 -13.98 -7.58
C PRO A 61 -7.67 -14.26 -7.82
N LEU A 62 -7.29 -15.55 -7.85
CA LEU A 62 -5.94 -15.98 -8.20
C LEU A 62 -5.85 -16.25 -9.70
N VAL A 63 -4.82 -15.70 -10.33
CA VAL A 63 -4.55 -15.91 -11.76
C VAL A 63 -3.41 -16.93 -11.91
N PRO A 64 -3.52 -17.91 -12.82
CA PRO A 64 -2.43 -18.83 -13.13
C PRO A 64 -1.21 -18.07 -13.67
N LYS A 65 -0.02 -18.59 -13.41
CA LYS A 65 1.26 -17.95 -13.80
C LYS A 65 2.10 -18.96 -14.56
N ASP A 66 2.79 -18.54 -15.62
CA ASP A 66 3.56 -19.45 -16.49
C ASP A 66 4.67 -20.18 -15.72
N TYR A 67 5.22 -19.54 -14.70
CA TYR A 67 6.23 -20.12 -13.82
C TYR A 67 5.67 -21.12 -12.78
N ARG A 68 4.36 -21.40 -12.79
CA ARG A 68 3.71 -22.40 -11.92
C ARG A 68 2.93 -23.43 -12.72
N PHE A 69 3.24 -24.69 -12.51
CA PHE A 69 2.44 -25.81 -13.01
C PHE A 69 1.12 -25.95 -12.22
N ALA A 70 0.10 -26.58 -12.83
CA ALA A 70 -1.26 -26.60 -12.32
C ALA A 70 -1.41 -27.20 -10.89
N PRO A 71 -0.80 -28.34 -10.53
CA PRO A 71 -0.82 -28.83 -9.16
C PRO A 71 -0.25 -27.85 -8.12
N ALA A 72 0.84 -27.14 -8.44
CA ALA A 72 1.38 -26.11 -7.55
C ALA A 72 0.43 -24.91 -7.41
N PHE A 73 -0.32 -24.58 -8.46
CA PHE A 73 -1.35 -23.55 -8.39
C PHE A 73 -2.51 -23.97 -7.48
N ALA A 74 -2.97 -25.23 -7.60
CA ALA A 74 -3.99 -25.79 -6.72
C ALA A 74 -3.54 -25.80 -5.25
N LEU A 75 -2.31 -26.26 -4.98
CA LEU A 75 -1.73 -26.25 -3.62
C LEU A 75 -1.61 -24.83 -3.07
N LYS A 76 -1.17 -23.85 -3.88
CA LYS A 76 -1.14 -22.44 -3.48
C LYS A 76 -2.54 -21.95 -3.10
N ARG A 77 -3.56 -22.25 -3.93
CA ARG A 77 -4.94 -21.85 -3.67
C ARG A 77 -5.45 -22.45 -2.37
N ALA A 78 -5.24 -23.75 -2.16
CA ALA A 78 -5.58 -24.44 -0.91
C ALA A 78 -4.87 -23.80 0.29
N GLY A 79 -3.56 -23.54 0.18
CA GLY A 79 -2.77 -22.88 1.22
C GLY A 79 -3.27 -21.48 1.55
N ILE A 80 -3.70 -20.68 0.57
CA ILE A 80 -4.27 -19.34 0.80
C ILE A 80 -5.61 -19.44 1.53
N LEU A 81 -6.48 -20.36 1.12
CA LEU A 81 -7.76 -20.58 1.78
C LEU A 81 -7.56 -21.06 3.23
N GLY A 82 -6.65 -22.01 3.44
CA GLY A 82 -6.25 -22.46 4.77
C GLY A 82 -5.68 -21.33 5.62
N ALA A 83 -4.75 -20.53 5.08
CA ALA A 83 -4.18 -19.39 5.79
C ALA A 83 -5.21 -18.29 6.11
N LYS A 84 -6.23 -18.09 5.26
CA LYS A 84 -7.35 -17.17 5.56
C LYS A 84 -8.28 -17.74 6.63
N PHE A 85 -8.50 -19.04 6.63
CA PHE A 85 -9.30 -19.72 7.66
C PHE A 85 -8.60 -19.63 9.02
N VAL A 86 -7.32 -20.03 9.09
CA VAL A 86 -6.48 -19.89 10.29
C VAL A 86 -6.28 -18.43 10.68
N GLY A 87 -6.23 -17.53 9.68
CA GLY A 87 -6.13 -16.09 9.85
C GLY A 87 -7.24 -15.46 10.71
N ARG A 88 -8.38 -16.15 10.88
CA ARG A 88 -9.44 -15.73 11.81
C ARG A 88 -9.08 -15.93 13.28
N VAL A 89 -8.11 -16.81 13.56
CA VAL A 89 -7.68 -17.19 14.92
C VAL A 89 -6.27 -16.67 15.22
N SER A 90 -5.39 -16.61 14.22
CA SER A 90 -4.02 -16.10 14.35
C SER A 90 -3.66 -15.21 13.17
N SER A 91 -3.37 -13.94 13.45
CA SER A 91 -2.95 -12.99 12.43
C SER A 91 -1.54 -13.36 11.92
N GLY A 92 -1.38 -13.41 10.60
CA GLY A 92 -0.06 -13.55 9.98
C GLY A 92 0.41 -14.97 9.66
N PHE A 93 -0.48 -15.98 9.70
CA PHE A 93 -0.12 -17.34 9.26
C PHE A 93 0.45 -17.32 7.82
N PRO A 94 1.69 -17.80 7.61
CA PRO A 94 2.31 -17.80 6.29
C PRO A 94 1.64 -18.84 5.40
N VAL A 95 1.48 -18.51 4.12
CA VAL A 95 0.95 -19.48 3.16
C VAL A 95 2.05 -20.52 2.87
N PRO A 96 1.78 -21.82 3.04
CA PRO A 96 2.78 -22.89 2.86
C PRO A 96 3.02 -23.16 1.37
N PHE A 97 3.68 -22.24 0.67
CA PHE A 97 4.21 -22.47 -0.67
C PHE A 97 5.59 -21.82 -0.83
N LEU A 98 6.38 -22.35 -1.76
CA LEU A 98 7.66 -21.75 -2.15
C LEU A 98 7.44 -20.80 -3.35
N PRO A 99 7.76 -19.50 -3.22
CA PRO A 99 7.78 -18.62 -4.38
C PRO A 99 8.87 -19.09 -5.35
N ARG A 100 8.48 -19.47 -6.57
CA ARG A 100 9.39 -19.94 -7.63
C ARG A 100 9.69 -18.87 -8.69
N ALA A 101 9.02 -17.72 -8.65
CA ALA A 101 9.08 -16.70 -9.71
C ALA A 101 10.49 -16.15 -9.93
N GLU A 102 11.22 -15.84 -8.85
CA GLU A 102 12.58 -15.31 -8.94
C GLU A 102 13.65 -16.36 -9.20
N ARG A 103 13.48 -17.57 -8.64
CA ARG A 103 14.46 -18.66 -8.84
C ARG A 103 14.65 -19.05 -10.31
N ARG A 104 13.79 -18.57 -11.22
CA ARG A 104 13.92 -18.78 -12.66
C ARG A 104 14.10 -17.48 -13.46
N GLY A 105 14.21 -16.31 -12.83
CA GLY A 105 14.33 -15.02 -13.55
C GLY A 105 13.13 -14.69 -14.46
N HIS A 106 11.94 -15.22 -14.16
CA HIS A 106 10.80 -15.20 -15.09
C HIS A 106 9.58 -14.41 -14.60
N GLY A 107 9.76 -13.45 -13.68
CA GLY A 107 8.63 -12.67 -13.17
C GLY A 107 8.97 -11.22 -12.86
N ARG A 108 8.26 -10.27 -13.47
CA ARG A 108 8.30 -8.86 -13.02
C ARG A 108 7.52 -8.74 -11.71
N ILE A 109 8.14 -8.16 -10.69
CA ILE A 109 7.46 -7.91 -9.41
C ILE A 109 6.48 -6.77 -9.63
N VAL A 110 5.24 -6.97 -9.20
CA VAL A 110 4.22 -5.93 -9.16
C VAL A 110 3.94 -5.67 -7.69
N TRP A 111 4.34 -4.50 -7.23
CA TRP A 111 4.03 -4.01 -5.89
C TRP A 111 2.88 -3.02 -5.97
N THR A 112 1.83 -3.26 -5.19
CA THR A 112 0.75 -2.28 -5.01
C THR A 112 0.68 -1.81 -3.57
N SER A 113 0.66 -0.50 -3.35
CA SER A 113 0.50 0.08 -2.02
C SER A 113 -0.35 1.35 -2.08
N ALA A 114 -1.17 1.55 -1.03
CA ALA A 114 -1.77 2.84 -0.70
C ALA A 114 -0.93 3.62 0.33
N GLU A 115 -0.22 2.94 1.23
CA GLU A 115 0.58 3.55 2.30
C GLU A 115 1.87 4.21 1.78
N SER A 116 2.37 3.79 0.62
CA SER A 116 3.63 4.30 0.04
C SER A 116 3.43 5.41 -0.99
N LEU A 117 2.21 5.95 -1.14
CA LEU A 117 1.95 7.03 -2.10
C LEU A 117 2.79 8.29 -1.80
N GLY A 118 2.89 8.69 -0.53
CA GLY A 118 3.70 9.86 -0.14
C GLY A 118 5.22 9.61 -0.22
N ARG A 119 5.66 8.35 -0.17
CA ARG A 119 7.06 7.92 -0.28
C ARG A 119 7.52 7.74 -1.74
N TRP A 120 6.60 7.88 -2.69
CA TRP A 120 6.82 7.61 -4.11
C TRP A 120 8.09 8.25 -4.66
N GLY A 121 8.34 9.51 -4.33
CA GLY A 121 9.49 10.25 -4.85
C GLY A 121 10.82 9.62 -4.44
N ILE A 122 10.96 9.28 -3.16
CA ILE A 122 12.15 8.61 -2.63
C ILE A 122 12.28 7.19 -3.21
N LEU A 123 11.17 6.46 -3.33
CA LEU A 123 11.18 5.11 -3.89
C LEU A 123 11.71 5.09 -5.33
N LEU A 124 11.32 6.05 -6.17
CA LEU A 124 11.87 6.18 -7.53
C LEU A 124 13.32 6.65 -7.55
N ASP A 125 13.73 7.42 -6.55
CA ASP A 125 15.13 7.83 -6.43
C ASP A 125 16.03 6.67 -6.02
N VAL A 126 15.58 5.81 -5.11
CA VAL A 126 16.36 4.64 -4.67
C VAL A 126 16.27 3.48 -5.67
N LEU A 127 15.10 3.24 -6.28
CA LEU A 127 14.86 2.12 -7.19
C LEU A 127 14.88 2.59 -8.64
N LYS A 128 16.08 2.85 -9.15
CA LYS A 128 16.28 3.43 -10.49
C LYS A 128 15.65 2.61 -11.63
N ASP A 129 15.49 1.30 -11.45
CA ASP A 129 14.88 0.40 -12.45
C ASP A 129 13.36 0.22 -12.27
N ALA A 130 12.75 0.87 -11.28
CA ALA A 130 11.33 0.74 -11.00
C ALA A 130 10.48 1.64 -11.91
N VAL A 131 9.35 1.09 -12.36
CA VAL A 131 8.30 1.86 -13.03
C VAL A 131 7.13 2.00 -12.06
N ALA A 132 6.76 3.25 -11.76
CA ALA A 132 5.68 3.54 -10.83
C ALA A 132 4.42 4.01 -11.58
N ILE A 133 3.25 3.49 -11.18
CA ILE A 133 1.95 3.80 -11.78
C ILE A 133 1.00 4.40 -10.72
N HIS A 134 0.60 5.66 -10.89
CA HIS A 134 -0.23 6.38 -9.94
C HIS A 134 -1.67 6.29 -10.42
N LEU A 135 -2.51 5.65 -9.60
CA LEU A 135 -3.90 5.41 -9.93
C LEU A 135 -4.78 6.45 -9.27
N LEU A 136 -5.20 7.43 -10.05
CA LEU A 136 -6.21 8.39 -9.65
C LEU A 136 -7.60 7.79 -9.82
N ARG A 137 -8.49 8.07 -8.87
CA ARG A 137 -9.91 7.73 -8.92
C ARG A 137 -10.72 8.98 -8.74
N HIS A 138 -11.94 8.98 -9.26
CA HIS A 138 -12.88 10.06 -8.98
C HIS A 138 -13.13 10.12 -7.46
N PRO A 139 -13.08 11.31 -6.83
CA PRO A 139 -13.21 11.43 -5.38
C PRO A 139 -14.55 10.92 -4.87
N CYS A 140 -15.65 11.16 -5.60
CA CYS A 140 -16.97 10.65 -5.22
C CYS A 140 -17.02 9.11 -5.20
N ASP A 141 -16.30 8.43 -6.10
CA ASP A 141 -16.25 6.96 -6.13
C ASP A 141 -15.48 6.41 -4.93
N HIS A 142 -14.41 7.11 -4.54
CA HIS A 142 -13.65 6.77 -3.35
C HIS A 142 -14.51 6.92 -2.10
N ILE A 143 -15.15 8.09 -1.92
CA ILE A 143 -16.03 8.37 -0.78
C ILE A 143 -17.17 7.34 -0.72
N ALA A 144 -17.86 7.10 -1.83
CA ALA A 144 -18.93 6.10 -1.88
C ALA A 144 -18.42 4.69 -1.52
N SER A 145 -17.19 4.34 -1.91
CA SER A 145 -16.56 3.08 -1.52
C SER A 145 -16.24 3.00 -0.03
N VAL A 146 -15.75 4.10 0.57
CA VAL A 146 -15.42 4.17 2.00
C VAL A 146 -16.70 4.05 2.83
N LEU A 147 -17.73 4.84 2.52
CA LEU A 147 -19.02 4.80 3.20
C LEU A 147 -19.68 3.41 3.16
N ARG A 148 -19.60 2.71 2.02
CA ARG A 148 -20.05 1.30 1.94
C ARG A 148 -19.22 0.37 2.82
N GLY A 149 -17.90 0.57 2.88
CA GLY A 149 -16.99 -0.21 3.70
C GLY A 149 -17.25 -0.06 5.20
N GLU A 150 -17.52 1.18 5.63
CA GLU A 150 -17.93 1.54 7.00
C GLU A 150 -19.27 0.91 7.35
N ALA A 151 -20.28 1.09 6.51
CA ALA A 151 -21.61 0.50 6.71
C ALA A 151 -21.54 -1.03 6.82
N ALA A 152 -20.64 -1.67 6.07
CA ALA A 152 -20.41 -3.11 6.11
C ALA A 152 -19.45 -3.57 7.23
N ARG A 153 -18.86 -2.65 8.02
CA ARG A 153 -17.83 -2.93 9.05
C ARG A 153 -16.67 -3.78 8.52
N THR A 154 -16.25 -3.49 7.29
CA THR A 154 -15.15 -4.20 6.61
C THR A 154 -13.83 -3.44 6.66
N LEU A 155 -13.85 -2.19 7.12
CA LEU A 155 -12.65 -1.42 7.39
C LEU A 155 -12.05 -1.83 8.74
N VAL A 156 -10.73 -1.72 8.85
CA VAL A 156 -9.97 -2.16 10.01
C VAL A 156 -10.10 -1.16 11.18
N ASP A 157 -10.37 0.11 10.87
CA ASP A 157 -10.61 1.14 11.87
C ASP A 157 -12.11 1.22 12.20
N ASN A 158 -12.41 1.42 13.48
CA ASN A 158 -13.76 1.64 13.99
C ASN A 158 -14.15 3.12 14.03
N ARG A 159 -13.23 4.03 13.71
CA ARG A 159 -13.51 5.46 13.60
C ARG A 159 -14.07 5.82 12.22
N PRO A 160 -14.98 6.79 12.13
CA PRO A 160 -15.38 7.36 10.85
C PRO A 160 -14.16 7.87 10.10
N SER A 161 -14.07 7.58 8.80
CA SER A 161 -13.02 8.09 7.92
C SER A 161 -13.00 9.61 7.82
N SER A 162 -14.14 10.27 8.10
CA SER A 162 -14.24 11.72 8.21
C SER A 162 -13.38 12.31 9.34
N ASP A 163 -13.01 11.48 10.32
CA ASP A 163 -12.33 11.93 11.54
C ASP A 163 -10.81 11.67 11.48
N ASP A 164 -10.29 11.18 10.33
CA ASP A 164 -8.85 10.99 10.12
C ASP A 164 -8.13 12.31 9.80
N TYR A 165 -8.21 13.24 10.75
CA TYR A 165 -7.46 14.50 10.69
C TYR A 165 -5.95 14.30 10.74
N GLY A 166 -5.48 13.13 11.21
CA GLY A 166 -4.04 12.84 11.28
C GLY A 166 -3.39 12.83 9.91
N LEU A 167 -4.03 12.24 8.91
CA LEU A 167 -3.53 12.26 7.53
C LEU A 167 -3.47 13.67 6.95
N LEU A 168 -4.50 14.49 7.21
CA LEU A 168 -4.54 15.87 6.79
C LEU A 168 -3.45 16.71 7.47
N GLU A 169 -3.27 16.56 8.78
CA GLU A 169 -2.21 17.20 9.56
C GLU A 169 -0.83 16.88 8.97
N MET A 170 -0.58 15.61 8.63
CA MET A 170 0.66 15.18 7.99
C MET A 170 0.85 15.81 6.61
N LEU A 171 -0.19 15.87 5.77
CA LEU A 171 -0.13 16.51 4.45
C LEU A 171 0.18 18.01 4.55
N LEU A 172 -0.44 18.71 5.50
CA LEU A 172 -0.21 20.14 5.74
C LEU A 172 1.17 20.43 6.35
N ALA A 173 1.78 19.45 7.02
CA ALA A 173 3.15 19.57 7.49
C ALA A 173 4.20 19.50 6.37
N THR A 174 3.82 19.05 5.17
CA THR A 174 4.78 18.91 4.06
C THR A 174 5.29 20.26 3.53
N GLY A 175 6.53 20.25 3.03
CA GLY A 175 7.16 21.42 2.43
C GLY A 175 6.34 22.08 1.30
N PRO A 176 5.75 21.32 0.35
CA PRO A 176 4.87 21.88 -0.66
C PRO A 176 3.61 22.56 -0.09
N ALA A 177 2.93 21.95 0.89
CA ALA A 177 1.73 22.54 1.47
C ALA A 177 2.00 23.89 2.15
N ARG A 178 3.07 23.97 2.95
CA ARG A 178 3.43 25.21 3.67
C ARG A 178 4.04 26.27 2.75
N ARG A 179 5.08 25.91 2.00
CA ARG A 179 5.91 26.91 1.27
C ARG A 179 5.30 27.36 -0.05
N ARG A 180 4.58 26.47 -0.75
CA ARG A 180 4.05 26.78 -2.08
C ARG A 180 2.61 27.29 -2.02
N HIS A 181 1.85 26.86 -1.02
CA HIS A 181 0.41 27.10 -0.99
C HIS A 181 -0.09 27.78 0.29
N GLY A 182 0.79 28.08 1.27
CA GLY A 182 0.40 28.76 2.50
C GLY A 182 -0.65 27.99 3.32
N LEU A 183 -0.77 26.67 3.13
CA LEU A 183 -1.82 25.89 3.75
C LEU A 183 -1.44 25.56 5.21
N SER A 184 -2.35 25.87 6.12
CA SER A 184 -2.22 25.52 7.53
C SER A 184 -3.57 25.09 8.11
N LEU A 185 -3.54 24.34 9.20
CA LEU A 185 -4.75 24.11 9.99
C LEU A 185 -5.02 25.36 10.81
N VAL A 186 -6.10 26.05 10.48
CA VAL A 186 -6.58 27.16 11.30
C VAL A 186 -7.64 26.59 12.24
N ALA A 187 -7.34 26.62 13.54
CA ALA A 187 -8.33 26.28 14.55
C ALA A 187 -9.41 27.38 14.55
N GLN A 188 -10.49 27.20 13.80
CA GLN A 188 -11.64 28.10 13.86
C GLN A 188 -12.96 27.34 13.86
N SER A 189 -13.54 27.23 15.06
CA SER A 189 -14.96 27.42 15.31
C SER A 189 -15.18 27.75 16.80
N PRO A 190 -16.03 28.73 17.16
CA PRO A 190 -16.49 28.93 18.53
C PRO A 190 -17.34 27.75 19.05
N LEU A 191 -17.64 26.75 18.20
CA LEU A 191 -18.36 25.52 18.52
C LEU A 191 -17.43 24.30 18.76
N GLY A 192 -16.10 24.47 18.72
CA GLY A 192 -15.14 23.39 18.99
C GLY A 192 -14.84 22.45 17.80
N GLU A 193 -15.34 22.75 16.61
CA GLU A 193 -15.02 22.00 15.38
C GLU A 193 -13.72 22.50 14.72
N LYS A 194 -12.86 21.58 14.27
CA LYS A 194 -11.63 21.89 13.52
C LYS A 194 -11.99 22.26 12.07
N GLY A 195 -11.83 23.54 11.71
CA GLY A 195 -12.00 24.05 10.33
C GLY A 195 -10.70 24.09 9.51
N PHE A 196 -10.82 24.40 8.21
CA PHE A 196 -9.69 24.59 7.29
C PHE A 196 -9.68 26.03 6.77
N ALA A 197 -8.52 26.67 6.75
CA ALA A 197 -8.35 27.95 6.05
C ALA A 197 -7.04 27.94 5.25
N ALA A 198 -7.10 28.41 4.02
CA ALA A 198 -5.92 28.71 3.23
C ALA A 198 -5.58 30.18 3.45
N ASP A 199 -4.39 30.46 3.98
CA ASP A 199 -3.90 31.83 4.02
C ASP A 199 -3.34 32.14 2.63
N VAL A 200 -4.19 32.67 1.75
CA VAL A 200 -3.80 33.09 0.40
C VAL A 200 -3.18 34.47 0.49
N THR A 201 -2.05 34.57 1.20
CA THR A 201 -1.17 35.73 1.13
C THR A 201 -0.10 35.43 0.08
N GLY A 202 -0.44 35.78 -1.16
CA GLY A 202 0.51 35.86 -2.28
C GLY A 202 1.39 37.09 -2.18
#